data_AF-A0A968VTG8-F1
#
_entry.id   AF-A0A968VTG8-F1
#
_cell.length_a   1.000
_cell.length_b   1.000
_cell.length_c   1.000
_cell.angle_alpha   90.00
_cell.angle_beta   90.00
_cell.angle_gamma   90.00
#
_symmetry.space_group_name_H-M   'P 1'
#
loop_
_entity.id
_entity.type
_entity.pdbx_description
1 polymer ?
#
loop_
_entity_poly.entity_id
_entity_poly.type
_entity_poly.pdbx_seq_one_letter_code
_entity_poly.pdbx_strand_id
1 'polypeptide(L)'
;MRASYDTLFAKVKGVLNQDPFTGHLFVFINGRRNSIKCLFWDGTGLVLLCKRLNEGLFHKINPMHKGEVLLSPAEFALFFEGADLEKRFVESPREIKKSFPVRHPLQDKDISPTL
;
A
#
# COMPACT_ATOMS: atom_id res chain seq x y z
N MET A 1 1.87 18.29 9.20
CA MET A 1 1.48 17.88 7.83
C MET A 1 0.09 18.43 7.57
N ARG A 2 -0.08 19.37 6.61
CA ARG A 2 -1.37 20.05 6.34
C ARG A 2 -2.24 19.36 5.27
N ALA A 3 -1.69 18.39 4.53
CA ALA A 3 -2.38 17.68 3.45
C ALA A 3 -3.53 16.81 3.98
N SER A 4 -4.69 16.86 3.32
CA SER A 4 -5.87 16.01 3.55
C SER A 4 -6.10 15.08 2.35
N TYR A 5 -7.31 14.52 2.20
CA TYR A 5 -7.70 13.60 1.12
C TYR A 5 -7.18 14.01 -0.26
N ASP A 6 -7.63 15.14 -0.82
CA ASP A 6 -7.32 15.53 -2.21
C ASP A 6 -5.83 15.79 -2.43
N THR A 7 -5.16 16.43 -1.47
CA THR A 7 -3.73 16.70 -1.58
C THR A 7 -2.90 15.41 -1.53
N LEU A 8 -3.30 14.45 -0.70
CA LEU A 8 -2.60 13.17 -0.62
C LEU A 8 -2.93 12.29 -1.84
N PHE A 9 -4.18 12.30 -2.29
CA PHE A 9 -4.61 11.63 -3.52
C PHE A 9 -3.83 12.13 -4.73
N ALA A 10 -3.69 13.44 -4.88
CA ALA A 10 -2.88 14.05 -5.93
C ALA A 10 -1.40 13.66 -5.84
N LYS A 11 -0.86 13.44 -4.64
CA LYS A 11 0.51 12.94 -4.47
C LYS A 11 0.65 11.47 -4.86
N VAL A 12 -0.33 10.63 -4.55
CA VAL A 12 -0.32 9.23 -4.99
C VAL A 12 -0.27 9.18 -6.53
N LYS A 13 -1.11 9.97 -7.21
CA LYS A 13 -1.10 10.04 -8.67
C LYS A 13 0.15 10.72 -9.26
N GLY A 14 0.55 11.87 -8.74
CA GLY A 14 1.58 12.70 -9.36
C GLY A 14 3.01 12.40 -8.94
N VAL A 15 3.21 11.90 -7.71
CA VAL A 15 4.55 11.62 -7.17
C VAL A 15 4.85 10.13 -7.18
N LEU A 16 3.90 9.30 -6.74
CA LEU A 16 4.07 7.85 -6.74
C LEU A 16 3.67 7.22 -8.09
N ASN A 17 2.91 7.93 -8.93
CA ASN A 17 2.42 7.39 -10.20
C ASN A 17 1.61 6.08 -10.03
N GLN A 18 0.88 5.98 -8.92
CA GLN A 18 0.01 4.85 -8.58
C GLN A 18 -1.46 5.28 -8.67
N ASP A 19 -2.35 4.30 -8.86
CA ASP A 19 -3.79 4.53 -8.77
C ASP A 19 -4.25 4.43 -7.30
N PRO A 20 -4.81 5.51 -6.70
CA PRO A 20 -5.28 5.50 -5.32
C PRO A 20 -6.43 4.53 -5.03
N PHE A 21 -7.11 4.02 -6.06
CA PHE A 21 -8.26 3.11 -5.91
C PHE A 21 -7.87 1.62 -5.86
N THR A 22 -6.58 1.30 -5.96
CA THR A 22 -6.03 -0.08 -6.03
C THR A 22 -6.13 -0.89 -4.73
N GLY A 23 -6.76 -0.36 -3.68
CA GLY A 23 -6.81 -0.98 -2.35
C GLY A 23 -5.49 -0.96 -1.59
N HIS A 24 -4.43 -0.40 -2.19
CA HIS A 24 -3.16 -0.18 -1.52
C HIS A 24 -3.25 0.91 -0.45
N LEU A 25 -2.43 0.76 0.59
CA LEU A 25 -2.28 1.73 1.66
C LEU A 25 -1.03 2.58 1.43
N PHE A 26 -1.24 3.87 1.17
CA PHE A 26 -0.16 4.83 0.92
C PHE A 26 0.21 5.57 2.20
N VAL A 27 1.44 5.37 2.68
CA VAL A 27 1.95 5.98 3.91
C VAL A 27 2.74 7.25 3.63
N PHE A 28 2.35 8.34 4.28
CA PHE A 28 3.06 9.62 4.24
C PHE A 28 3.61 9.94 5.62
N ILE A 29 4.90 10.25 5.70
CA ILE A 29 5.58 10.65 6.93
C ILE A 29 5.83 12.17 6.90
N ASN A 30 5.60 12.86 8.03
CA ASN A 30 5.94 14.29 8.08
C ASN A 30 7.46 14.50 8.17
N GLY A 31 7.93 15.71 7.87
CA GLY A 31 9.38 15.99 7.87
C GLY A 31 10.08 15.76 9.23
N ARG A 32 9.35 15.90 10.35
CA ARG A 32 9.88 15.61 11.69
C ARG A 32 9.86 14.12 12.04
N ARG A 33 9.20 13.28 11.25
CA ARG A 33 8.92 11.86 11.49
C ARG A 33 8.16 11.55 12.78
N ASN A 34 7.46 12.49 13.39
CA ASN A 34 6.66 12.22 14.59
C ASN A 34 5.18 11.95 14.26
N SER A 35 4.76 12.12 13.00
CA SER A 35 3.41 11.83 12.56
C SER A 35 3.37 11.22 11.17
N ILE A 36 2.41 10.34 10.94
CA ILE A 36 2.07 9.76 9.64
C ILE A 36 0.62 10.01 9.27
N LYS A 37 0.36 9.94 7.97
CA LYS A 37 -0.98 9.81 7.40
C LYS A 37 -1.00 8.62 6.44
N CYS A 38 -2.03 7.79 6.50
CA CYS A 38 -2.23 6.67 5.59
C CYS A 38 -3.50 6.90 4.79
N LEU A 39 -3.39 6.89 3.46
CA LEU A 39 -4.52 7.03 2.54
C LEU A 39 -4.77 5.69 1.85
N PHE A 40 -6.03 5.24 1.81
CA PHE A 40 -6.43 4.05 1.05
C PHE A 40 -7.90 4.15 0.63
N TRP A 41 -8.29 3.37 -0.38
CA TRP A 41 -9.68 3.19 -0.80
C TRP A 41 -10.21 1.87 -0.25
N ASP A 42 -11.34 1.90 0.46
CA ASP A 42 -11.91 0.70 1.10
C ASP A 42 -12.93 -0.06 0.21
N GLY A 43 -13.14 0.41 -1.02
CA GLY A 43 -14.18 -0.08 -1.93
C GLY A 43 -15.37 0.88 -2.06
N THR A 44 -15.61 1.70 -1.04
CA THR A 44 -16.76 2.64 -0.96
C THR A 44 -16.35 4.09 -0.80
N GLY A 45 -15.19 4.35 -0.20
CA GLY A 45 -14.72 5.68 0.15
C GLY A 45 -13.19 5.76 0.31
N LEU A 46 -12.69 6.99 0.25
CA LEU A 46 -11.32 7.28 0.66
C LEU A 46 -11.26 7.34 2.19
N VAL A 47 -10.33 6.59 2.76
CA VAL A 47 -10.06 6.55 4.19
C VAL A 47 -8.73 7.20 4.48
N LEU A 48 -8.71 8.09 5.48
CA LEU A 48 -7.51 8.75 5.96
C LEU A 48 -7.27 8.43 7.43
N LEU A 49 -6.26 7.61 7.68
CA LEU A 49 -5.78 7.33 9.02
C LEU A 49 -4.65 8.29 9.39
N CYS A 50 -4.67 8.83 10.61
CA CYS A 50 -3.62 9.70 11.14
C CYS A 50 -3.07 9.12 12.45
N LYS A 51 -1.74 8.96 12.56
CA LYS A 51 -1.08 8.59 13.84
C LYS A 51 0.04 9.58 14.14
N ARG A 52 0.12 10.02 15.40
CA ARG A 52 1.21 10.82 15.95
C ARG A 52 1.77 10.06 17.14
N LEU A 53 3.09 9.89 17.20
CA LEU A 53 3.74 9.34 18.38
C LEU A 53 3.79 10.43 19.46
N ASN A 54 3.43 10.05 20.68
CA ASN A 54 3.57 10.94 21.84
C ASN A 54 5.04 11.15 22.17
N GLU A 55 5.85 10.09 22.04
CA GLU A 55 7.29 10.09 22.26
C GLU A 55 7.99 9.33 21.14
N GLY A 56 9.23 9.73 20.83
CA GLY A 56 10.02 9.13 19.75
C GLY A 56 9.60 9.56 18.34
N LEU A 57 10.23 8.93 17.34
CA LEU A 57 10.05 9.22 15.92
C LEU A 57 9.83 7.92 15.16
N PHE A 58 8.97 7.95 14.15
CA PHE A 58 8.85 6.87 13.17
C PHE A 58 10.22 6.60 12.55
N HIS A 59 10.53 5.32 12.38
CA HIS A 59 11.82 4.88 11.86
C HIS A 59 12.12 5.50 10.48
N LYS A 60 13.40 5.77 10.22
CA LYS A 60 13.83 6.38 8.96
C LYS A 60 13.81 5.29 7.89
N ILE A 61 12.87 5.37 6.95
CA ILE A 61 12.92 4.54 5.76
C ILE A 61 14.20 4.92 4.99
N ASN A 62 15.07 3.94 4.73
CA ASN A 62 16.43 4.16 4.23
C ASN A 62 16.41 5.04 2.96
N PRO A 63 16.97 6.26 2.98
CA PRO A 63 16.95 7.17 1.84
C PRO A 63 17.83 6.71 0.67
N MET A 64 18.70 5.71 0.88
CA MET A 64 19.53 5.12 -0.18
C MET A 64 18.77 4.09 -1.03
N HIS A 65 17.57 3.66 -0.61
CA HIS A 65 16.67 2.94 -1.50
C HIS A 65 16.11 3.92 -2.53
N LYS A 66 16.70 3.91 -3.72
CA LYS A 66 16.17 4.61 -4.90
C LYS A 66 14.94 3.85 -5.42
N GLY A 67 13.80 4.01 -4.76
CA GLY A 67 12.54 3.40 -5.17
C GLY A 67 11.42 3.58 -4.15
N GLU A 68 10.20 3.23 -4.56
CA GLU A 68 9.07 3.06 -3.64
C GLU A 68 9.41 1.97 -2.62
N VAL A 69 9.12 2.21 -1.34
CA VAL A 69 9.25 1.19 -0.30
C VAL A 69 7.89 0.54 -0.12
N LEU A 70 7.77 -0.69 -0.59
CA LEU A 70 6.60 -1.52 -0.34
C LEU A 70 6.79 -2.22 1.00
N LEU A 71 5.85 -2.00 1.92
CA LEU A 71 5.82 -2.70 3.20
C LEU A 71 4.81 -3.84 3.11
N SER A 72 5.19 -5.02 3.56
CA SER A 72 4.22 -6.07 3.87
C SER A 72 3.30 -5.63 5.02
N PRO A 73 2.14 -6.27 5.21
CA PRO A 73 1.26 -5.96 6.34
C PRO A 73 1.97 -6.06 7.70
N ALA A 74 2.88 -7.03 7.86
CA ALA A 74 3.64 -7.22 9.10
C ALA A 74 4.67 -6.10 9.31
N GLU A 75 5.39 -5.72 8.25
CA GLU A 75 6.34 -4.60 8.29
C GLU A 75 5.64 -3.27 8.56
N PHE A 76 4.47 -3.06 7.93
CA PHE A 76 3.63 -1.90 8.21
C PHE A 76 3.16 -1.88 9.66
N ALA A 77 2.70 -3.01 10.23
CA ALA A 77 2.26 -3.07 11.63
C ALA A 77 3.39 -2.68 12.60
N LEU A 78 4.60 -3.21 12.40
CA LEU A 78 5.77 -2.85 13.19
C LEU A 78 6.13 -1.36 13.04
N PHE A 79 6.17 -0.87 11.81
CA PHE A 79 6.39 0.55 11.53
C PHE A 79 5.33 1.43 12.20
N PHE A 80 4.06 1.00 12.13
CA PHE A 80 2.92 1.73 12.67
C PHE A 80 3.00 1.84 14.19
N GLU A 81 3.48 0.83 14.90
CA GLU A 81 3.77 0.87 16.33
C GLU A 81 4.97 1.76 16.70
N GLY A 82 5.69 2.30 15.72
CA GLY A 82 6.89 3.11 15.96
C GLY A 82 8.12 2.27 16.29
N ALA A 83 8.11 0.98 15.94
CA ALA A 83 9.26 0.10 16.16
C ALA A 83 10.47 0.53 15.32
N ASP A 84 11.65 0.29 15.88
CA ASP A 84 12.93 0.47 15.19
C ASP A 84 13.13 -0.66 14.17
N LEU A 85 12.94 -0.37 12.88
CA LEU A 85 12.93 -1.39 11.82
C LEU A 85 14.30 -2.08 11.67
N GLU A 86 15.40 -1.43 12.02
CA GLU A 86 16.74 -2.05 12.00
C GLU A 86 16.92 -3.15 13.06
N LYS A 87 16.16 -3.10 14.16
CA LYS A 87 16.33 -4.03 15.31
C LYS A 87 15.45 -5.27 15.24
N ARG A 88 14.50 -5.32 14.31
CA ARG A 88 13.53 -6.41 14.15
C ARG A 88 13.22 -6.70 12.69
N PHE A 89 14.25 -6.81 11.85
CA PHE A 89 14.09 -7.45 10.54
C PHE A 89 13.75 -8.93 10.75
N VAL A 90 12.46 -9.22 10.90
CA VAL A 90 11.90 -10.46 10.37
C VAL A 90 11.78 -10.19 8.89
N GLU A 91 12.59 -10.84 8.05
CA GLU A 91 12.34 -10.83 6.62
C GLU A 91 10.91 -11.33 6.41
N SER A 92 9.99 -10.43 6.02
CA SER A 92 8.63 -10.83 5.74
C SER A 92 8.66 -11.70 4.47
N PRO A 93 8.03 -12.88 4.47
CA PRO A 93 7.95 -13.69 3.26
C PRO A 93 7.42 -12.86 2.09
N ARG A 94 8.10 -12.91 0.94
CA ARG A 94 7.68 -12.17 -0.25
C ARG A 94 6.27 -12.59 -0.65
N GLU A 95 5.46 -11.63 -1.08
CA GLU A 95 4.13 -11.91 -1.60
C GLU A 95 4.22 -12.85 -2.81
N ILE A 96 3.48 -13.94 -2.76
CA ILE A 96 3.33 -14.86 -3.89
C ILE A 96 2.16 -14.38 -4.72
N LYS A 97 2.43 -13.76 -5.89
CA LYS A 97 1.38 -13.43 -6.86
C LYS A 97 0.74 -14.72 -7.37
N LYS A 98 -0.42 -15.08 -6.81
CA LYS A 98 -1.24 -16.17 -7.35
C LYS A 98 -1.94 -15.67 -8.61
N SER A 99 -1.45 -16.07 -9.78
CA SER A 99 -2.24 -15.98 -11.00
C SER A 99 -3.22 -17.14 -11.01
N PHE A 100 -4.52 -16.87 -10.89
CA PHE A 100 -5.51 -17.86 -11.30
C PHE A 100 -5.44 -17.94 -12.84
N PRO A 101 -5.23 -19.13 -13.43
CA PRO A 101 -5.33 -19.27 -14.87
C PRO A 101 -6.74 -18.84 -15.28
N VAL A 102 -6.82 -17.81 -16.13
CA VAL A 102 -8.06 -17.41 -16.78
C VAL A 102 -8.55 -18.67 -17.51
N ARG A 103 -9.66 -19.24 -17.06
CA ARG A 103 -10.30 -20.36 -17.77
C ARG A 103 -10.56 -19.87 -19.18
N HIS A 104 -9.94 -20.52 -20.17
CA HIS A 104 -10.27 -20.32 -21.58
C HIS A 104 -11.79 -20.47 -21.71
N PRO A 105 -12.50 -19.56 -22.39
CA PRO A 105 -13.90 -19.79 -22.70
C PRO A 105 -13.99 -21.16 -23.37
N LEU A 106 -14.83 -22.04 -22.84
CA LEU A 106 -15.20 -23.26 -23.55
C LEU A 106 -15.72 -22.78 -24.90
N GLN A 107 -14.99 -23.10 -25.97
CA GLN A 107 -15.51 -22.92 -27.32
C GLN A 107 -16.83 -23.68 -27.36
N ASP A 108 -17.92 -22.95 -27.56
CA ASP A 108 -19.20 -23.51 -28.00
C ASP A 108 -18.90 -24.26 -29.29
N LYS A 109 -18.60 -25.56 -29.16
CA LYS A 109 -18.56 -26.47 -30.29
C LYS A 109 -20.00 -26.63 -30.74
N ASP A 110 -20.33 -25.89 -31.79
CA ASP A 110 -21.24 -26.26 -32.87
C ASP A 110 -22.23 -27.36 -32.51
N ILE A 111 -23.34 -26.98 -31.88
CA ILE A 111 -24.55 -27.79 -31.90
C ILE A 111 -25.11 -27.67 -33.32
N SER A 112 -24.63 -28.55 -34.21
CA SER A 112 -25.28 -28.80 -35.49
C SER A 112 -26.63 -29.49 -35.21
N PRO A 113 -27.77 -28.93 -35.65
CA PRO A 113 -29.04 -29.63 -35.54
C PRO A 113 -29.09 -30.72 -36.60
N THR A 114 -28.92 -31.98 -36.17
CA THR A 114 -29.32 -33.12 -36.99
C THR A 114 -30.84 -33.23 -36.92
N LEU A 115 -31.46 -33.26 -38.10
CA LEU A 115 -32.88 -33.48 -38.36
C LEU A 115 -33.44 -34.74 -37.70
#